data_AF-A3VM78-F1
#
_entry.id   AF-A3VM78-F1
#
_cell.length_a   1.000
_cell.length_b   1.000
_cell.length_c   1.000
_cell.angle_alpha   90.00
_cell.angle_beta   90.00
_cell.angle_gamma   90.00
#
_symmetry.space_group_name_H-M   'P 1'
#
loop_
_entity.id
_entity.type
_entity.pdbx_description
1 polymer ?
#
loop_
_entity_poly.entity_id
_entity_poly.type
_entity_poly.pdbx_seq_one_letter_code
_entity_poly.pdbx_strand_id
1 'polypeptide(L)'
;MMTDRSAVSTITGYFYQFDRSILSILALTGDNDSVAIECIEDIDVQTATETTAVQCKYYEKSEYNHSVIKPAILFMLEHYKSGLTAGRPEIQYQLSGHFASGQNKLALPFDIGFLKSNFLTTTSKGKTIRKHEELGVSDAELEGFLKLLSIDVNAAKFDDQFRSIIESLAEEFECSPFVAEFFYYNSALRVIKELATESEEARRVITRKAFVKRIDTSSYLFDEWFIAKLGMDKYYLELRKEFFASGVNVSPVERLFIIHLAGRSYSRSTVKMLLKTISRKYSKLSKRDAKPFSPYVLLVGIGESELVGLKQELHNEDVLFVDGYDFKGAQFDAGSISRRASVAGPALRLFCNLTEARQTFLSFRRSREIYEFYSSEPVEDFGDVAINHTRFQVPKYEDINKII
;
A
#
# COMPACT_ATOMS: atom_id res chain seq x y z
N MET A 1 -13.04 -36.80 12.58
CA MET A 1 -12.45 -35.86 11.60
C MET A 1 -11.26 -35.22 12.26
N MET A 2 -10.05 -35.40 11.73
CA MET A 2 -8.89 -34.65 12.22
C MET A 2 -9.17 -33.18 11.93
N THR A 3 -9.26 -32.37 12.99
CA THR A 3 -9.16 -30.92 12.88
C THR A 3 -7.79 -30.65 12.26
N ASP A 4 -7.80 -30.18 11.02
CA ASP A 4 -6.59 -29.67 10.38
C ASP A 4 -6.06 -28.55 11.29
N ARG A 5 -4.92 -28.81 11.94
CA ARG A 5 -4.25 -27.86 12.85
C ARG A 5 -3.47 -26.80 12.06
N SER A 6 -3.83 -26.57 10.80
CA SER A 6 -3.21 -25.53 10.00
C SER A 6 -3.61 -24.16 10.55
N ALA A 7 -2.62 -23.30 10.81
CA ALA A 7 -2.87 -21.91 11.24
C ALA A 7 -3.53 -21.06 10.13
N VAL A 8 -3.75 -21.64 8.95
CA VAL A 8 -4.25 -20.96 7.75
C VAL A 8 -5.60 -20.30 8.02
N SER A 9 -6.56 -21.00 8.64
CA SER A 9 -7.89 -20.43 8.92
C SER A 9 -7.83 -19.25 9.88
N THR A 10 -7.03 -19.35 10.94
CA THR A 10 -6.83 -18.27 11.92
C THR A 10 -6.15 -17.06 11.27
N ILE A 11 -5.09 -17.29 10.49
CA ILE A 11 -4.39 -16.22 9.77
C ILE A 11 -5.34 -15.53 8.78
N THR A 12 -6.08 -16.30 7.98
CA THR A 12 -7.08 -15.73 7.05
C THR A 12 -8.16 -14.94 7.79
N GLY A 13 -8.57 -15.38 8.98
CA GLY A 13 -9.50 -14.63 9.83
C GLY A 13 -8.97 -13.24 10.21
N TYR A 14 -7.70 -13.14 10.62
CA TYR A 14 -7.07 -11.85 10.92
C TYR A 14 -6.95 -10.96 9.69
N PHE A 15 -6.53 -11.50 8.55
CA PHE A 15 -6.48 -10.71 7.31
C PHE A 15 -7.87 -10.23 6.88
N TYR A 16 -8.92 -11.04 7.06
CA TYR A 16 -10.29 -10.63 6.80
C TYR A 16 -10.73 -9.45 7.69
N GLN A 17 -10.34 -9.45 8.97
CA GLN A 17 -10.58 -8.32 9.88
C GLN A 17 -9.81 -7.07 9.44
N PHE A 18 -8.55 -7.23 9.03
CA PHE A 18 -7.74 -6.10 8.55
C PHE A 18 -8.31 -5.50 7.27
N ASP A 19 -8.69 -6.32 6.30
CA ASP A 19 -9.32 -5.89 5.06
C ASP A 19 -10.63 -5.15 5.35
N ARG A 20 -11.45 -5.71 6.25
CA ARG A 20 -12.68 -5.04 6.68
C ARG A 20 -12.41 -3.71 7.39
N SER A 21 -11.33 -3.60 8.15
CA SER A 21 -10.91 -2.34 8.79
C SER A 21 -10.56 -1.28 7.75
N ILE A 22 -9.80 -1.65 6.72
CA ILE A 22 -9.43 -0.77 5.60
C ILE A 22 -10.70 -0.28 4.89
N LEU A 23 -11.61 -1.19 4.53
CA LEU A 23 -12.89 -0.84 3.90
C LEU A 23 -13.73 0.10 4.78
N SER A 24 -13.84 -0.19 6.08
CA SER A 24 -14.58 0.66 7.01
C SER A 24 -14.01 2.08 7.06
N ILE A 25 -12.68 2.24 7.04
CA ILE A 25 -12.05 3.56 7.03
C ILE A 25 -12.27 4.28 5.69
N LEU A 26 -12.06 3.60 4.56
CA LEU A 26 -12.21 4.19 3.23
C LEU A 26 -13.67 4.60 2.93
N ALA A 27 -14.64 3.87 3.48
CA ALA A 27 -16.07 4.15 3.34
C ALA A 27 -16.55 5.34 4.21
N LEU A 28 -15.73 5.85 5.14
CA LEU A 28 -16.08 7.05 5.90
C LEU A 28 -16.20 8.25 4.96
N THR A 29 -17.19 9.10 5.23
CA THR A 29 -17.42 10.33 4.45
C THR A 29 -16.84 11.56 5.14
N GLY A 30 -16.78 11.59 6.48
CA GLY A 30 -16.16 12.65 7.24
C GLY A 30 -14.66 12.43 7.42
N ASP A 31 -13.86 13.45 7.13
CA ASP A 31 -12.40 13.43 7.34
C ASP A 31 -11.99 13.12 8.79
N ASN A 32 -12.82 13.53 9.75
CA ASN A 32 -12.60 13.35 11.18
C ASN A 32 -13.34 12.14 11.76
N ASP A 33 -14.15 11.45 10.96
CA ASP A 33 -14.69 10.15 11.35
C ASP A 33 -13.50 9.18 11.52
N SER A 34 -13.66 8.20 12.40
CA SER A 34 -12.55 7.34 12.80
C SER A 34 -12.94 5.89 12.95
N VAL A 35 -11.93 5.03 12.94
CA VAL A 35 -12.07 3.60 13.24
C VAL A 35 -11.09 3.26 14.35
N ALA A 36 -11.58 2.56 15.37
CA ALA A 36 -10.77 1.87 16.36
C ALA A 36 -10.64 0.39 15.98
N ILE A 37 -9.46 -0.19 16.14
CA ILE A 37 -9.17 -1.57 15.73
C ILE A 37 -8.92 -2.41 16.98
N GLU A 38 -9.61 -3.55 17.11
CA GLU A 38 -9.50 -4.48 18.23
C GLU A 38 -9.77 -3.78 19.60
N CYS A 39 -10.90 -3.07 19.72
CA CYS A 39 -11.29 -2.35 20.94
C CYS A 39 -12.56 -2.96 21.56
N ILE A 40 -13.75 -2.44 21.25
CA ILE A 40 -15.02 -3.03 21.73
C ILE A 40 -15.25 -4.35 21.00
N GLU A 41 -15.25 -4.30 19.67
CA GLU A 41 -15.20 -5.47 18.80
C GLU A 41 -13.96 -5.39 17.90
N ASP A 42 -13.89 -6.23 16.87
CA ASP A 42 -12.76 -6.24 15.93
C ASP A 42 -12.55 -4.85 15.28
N ILE A 43 -13.64 -4.13 15.00
CA ILE A 43 -13.64 -2.83 14.29
C ILE A 43 -14.73 -1.93 14.86
N ASP A 44 -14.38 -0.78 15.42
CA ASP A 44 -15.36 0.19 15.93
C ASP A 44 -15.35 1.46 15.08
N VAL A 45 -16.42 1.67 14.32
CA VAL A 45 -16.59 2.83 13.45
C VAL A 45 -17.24 3.97 14.25
N GLN A 46 -16.62 5.13 14.25
CA GLN A 46 -17.10 6.33 14.93
C GLN A 46 -17.33 7.45 13.91
N THR A 47 -18.58 7.86 13.79
CA THR A 47 -18.97 9.03 13.00
C THR A 47 -19.34 10.19 13.93
N ALA A 48 -19.65 11.36 13.36
CA ALA A 48 -20.15 12.50 14.14
C ALA A 48 -21.43 12.20 14.96
N THR A 49 -22.23 11.20 14.57
CA THR A 49 -23.55 10.94 15.16
C THR A 49 -23.66 9.62 15.90
N GLU A 50 -22.87 8.61 15.52
CA GLU A 50 -23.02 7.25 16.04
C GLU A 50 -21.69 6.50 16.14
N THR A 51 -21.69 5.47 16.98
CA THR A 51 -20.62 4.49 17.08
C THR A 51 -21.19 3.10 16.76
N THR A 52 -20.49 2.35 15.92
CA THR A 52 -20.88 1.01 15.51
C THR A 52 -19.73 0.05 15.75
N ALA A 53 -19.92 -0.91 16.66
CA ALA A 53 -18.94 -1.96 16.96
C ALA A 53 -19.21 -3.18 16.06
N VAL A 54 -18.22 -3.57 15.26
CA VAL A 54 -18.34 -4.59 14.22
C VAL A 54 -17.47 -5.79 14.57
N GLN A 55 -18.09 -6.95 14.71
CA GLN A 55 -17.41 -8.24 14.83
C GLN A 55 -17.39 -8.97 13.49
N CYS A 56 -16.23 -9.43 13.07
CA CYS A 56 -16.07 -10.30 11.92
C CYS A 56 -16.06 -11.79 12.29
N LYS A 57 -16.63 -12.63 11.42
CA LYS A 57 -16.54 -14.10 11.50
C LYS A 57 -16.33 -14.71 10.12
N TYR A 58 -15.11 -15.16 9.83
CA TYR A 58 -14.79 -15.73 8.53
C TYR A 58 -14.56 -17.25 8.59
N TYR A 59 -15.51 -18.03 8.03
CA TYR A 59 -15.47 -19.48 8.01
C TYR A 59 -15.91 -20.05 6.65
N GLU A 60 -15.17 -19.71 5.59
CA GLU A 60 -15.48 -20.06 4.19
C GLU A 60 -15.69 -21.56 3.91
N LYS A 61 -15.14 -22.44 4.75
CA LYS A 61 -15.25 -23.90 4.59
C LYS A 61 -16.31 -24.54 5.50
N SER A 62 -16.98 -23.76 6.33
CA SER A 62 -17.91 -24.29 7.34
C SER A 62 -19.34 -23.84 7.08
N GLU A 63 -20.27 -24.73 7.40
CA GLU A 63 -21.69 -24.41 7.43
C GLU A 63 -22.02 -23.57 8.67
N TYR A 64 -22.81 -22.52 8.48
CA TYR A 64 -23.32 -21.68 9.55
C TYR A 64 -24.21 -22.47 10.52
N ASN A 65 -23.98 -22.23 11.81
CA ASN A 65 -24.82 -22.65 12.91
C ASN A 65 -24.82 -21.52 13.96
N HIS A 66 -25.94 -21.31 14.65
CA HIS A 66 -26.08 -20.22 15.64
C HIS A 66 -25.00 -20.25 16.73
N SER A 67 -24.50 -21.44 17.08
CA SER A 67 -23.43 -21.62 18.06
C SER A 67 -22.12 -20.91 17.69
N VAL A 68 -21.85 -20.69 16.40
CA VAL A 68 -20.60 -20.08 15.94
C VAL A 68 -20.56 -18.58 16.24
N ILE A 69 -21.71 -17.90 16.16
CA ILE A 69 -21.81 -16.47 16.43
C ILE A 69 -22.31 -16.15 17.85
N LYS A 70 -22.84 -17.16 18.56
CA LYS A 70 -23.32 -17.04 19.95
C LYS A 70 -22.34 -16.31 20.89
N PRO A 71 -21.04 -16.64 20.93
CA PRO A 71 -20.10 -15.94 21.81
C PRO A 71 -20.02 -14.44 21.53
N ALA A 72 -20.00 -14.04 20.26
CA ALA A 72 -19.98 -12.62 19.88
C ALA A 72 -21.26 -11.89 20.32
N ILE A 73 -22.44 -12.48 20.07
CA ILE A 73 -23.71 -11.88 20.51
C ILE A 73 -23.78 -11.74 22.04
N LEU A 74 -23.19 -12.69 22.78
CA LEU A 74 -23.08 -12.59 24.23
C LEU A 74 -22.17 -11.46 24.67
N PHE A 75 -20.98 -11.31 24.06
CA PHE A 75 -20.07 -10.20 24.37
C PHE A 75 -20.70 -8.83 24.07
N MET A 76 -21.38 -8.70 22.93
CA MET A 76 -22.13 -7.48 22.57
C MET A 76 -23.19 -7.14 23.62
N LEU A 77 -23.95 -8.14 24.09
CA LEU A 77 -24.96 -7.96 25.14
C LEU A 77 -24.34 -7.57 26.50
N GLU A 78 -23.21 -8.19 26.86
CA GLU A 78 -22.46 -7.84 28.08
C GLU A 78 -21.95 -6.40 28.02
N HIS A 79 -21.40 -5.98 26.87
CA HIS A 79 -20.99 -4.60 26.65
C HIS A 79 -22.18 -3.63 26.76
N TYR A 80 -23.31 -3.98 26.14
CA TYR A 80 -24.52 -3.16 26.17
C TYR A 80 -25.04 -2.95 27.60
N LYS A 81 -25.16 -4.04 28.37
CA LYS A 81 -25.61 -3.98 29.77
C LYS A 81 -24.66 -3.17 30.65
N SER A 82 -23.35 -3.35 30.44
CA SER A 82 -22.31 -2.57 31.13
C SER A 82 -22.39 -1.08 30.78
N GLY A 83 -22.67 -0.75 29.52
CA GLY A 83 -22.91 0.61 29.03
C GLY A 83 -24.12 1.26 29.69
N LEU A 84 -25.27 0.59 29.67
CA LEU A 84 -26.50 1.04 30.33
C LEU A 84 -26.29 1.32 31.83
N THR A 85 -25.64 0.39 32.52
CA THR A 85 -25.40 0.51 33.97
C THR A 85 -24.48 1.69 34.30
N ALA A 86 -23.54 1.99 33.41
CA ALA A 86 -22.59 3.10 33.54
C ALA A 86 -23.11 4.44 33.00
N GLY A 87 -24.31 4.49 32.41
CA GLY A 87 -24.84 5.69 31.76
C GLY A 87 -24.07 6.12 30.51
N ARG A 88 -23.44 5.17 29.79
CA ARG A 88 -22.74 5.44 28.53
C ARG A 88 -23.76 5.67 27.39
N PRO A 89 -23.39 6.43 26.34
CA PRO A 89 -24.21 6.55 25.14
C PRO A 89 -24.48 5.18 24.50
N GLU A 90 -25.63 5.06 23.85
CA GLU A 90 -25.97 3.88 23.05
C GLU A 90 -25.03 3.79 21.83
N ILE A 91 -24.66 2.56 21.48
CA ILE A 91 -23.88 2.23 20.29
C ILE A 91 -24.58 1.13 19.50
N GLN A 92 -24.34 1.08 18.20
CA GLN A 92 -24.81 0.01 17.34
C GLN A 92 -23.85 -1.18 17.41
N TYR A 93 -24.38 -2.38 17.24
CA TYR A 93 -23.62 -3.62 17.18
C TYR A 93 -23.87 -4.32 15.86
N GLN A 94 -22.81 -4.69 15.16
CA GLN A 94 -22.88 -5.39 13.89
C GLN A 94 -22.07 -6.67 13.94
N LEU A 95 -22.67 -7.78 13.53
CA LEU A 95 -21.94 -9.01 13.24
C LEU A 95 -21.90 -9.22 11.73
N SER A 96 -20.70 -9.30 11.16
CA SER A 96 -20.47 -9.60 9.75
C SER A 96 -19.77 -10.95 9.62
N GLY A 97 -20.47 -11.95 9.11
CA GLY A 97 -20.00 -13.31 8.98
C GLY A 97 -20.08 -13.84 7.55
N HIS A 98 -19.11 -14.65 7.15
CA HIS A 98 -19.10 -15.38 5.88
C HIS A 98 -18.94 -16.89 6.13
N PHE A 99 -19.79 -17.69 5.50
CA PHE A 99 -19.88 -19.13 5.67
C PHE A 99 -20.09 -19.84 4.33
N ALA A 100 -19.73 -21.11 4.23
CA ALA A 100 -19.90 -21.91 3.02
C ALA A 100 -21.38 -22.11 2.65
N SER A 101 -22.22 -22.30 3.67
CA SER A 101 -23.63 -22.68 3.54
C SER A 101 -24.36 -22.52 4.89
N GLY A 102 -25.67 -22.79 4.93
CA GLY A 102 -26.47 -22.85 6.16
C GLY A 102 -27.01 -21.52 6.65
N GLN A 103 -26.74 -20.41 5.97
CA GLN A 103 -27.20 -19.06 6.33
C GLN A 103 -28.72 -18.97 6.46
N ASN A 104 -29.46 -19.77 5.69
CA ASN A 104 -30.92 -19.87 5.72
C ASN A 104 -31.48 -20.31 7.09
N LYS A 105 -30.65 -20.83 8.01
CA LYS A 105 -31.05 -21.13 9.39
C LYS A 105 -31.31 -19.88 10.22
N LEU A 106 -30.72 -18.74 9.85
CA LEU A 106 -30.98 -17.46 10.50
C LEU A 106 -32.09 -16.73 9.75
N ALA A 107 -33.30 -16.75 10.31
CA ALA A 107 -34.39 -15.91 9.85
C ALA A 107 -34.32 -14.53 10.52
N LEU A 108 -34.33 -13.46 9.73
CA LEU A 108 -34.35 -12.07 10.18
C LEU A 108 -35.63 -11.37 9.67
N PRO A 109 -36.24 -10.47 10.47
CA PRO A 109 -35.94 -10.19 11.88
C PRO A 109 -36.40 -11.34 12.80
N PHE A 110 -35.81 -11.44 13.99
CA PHE A 110 -36.22 -12.40 15.03
C PHE A 110 -36.54 -11.71 16.35
N ASP A 111 -37.28 -12.37 17.23
CA ASP A 111 -37.74 -11.84 18.53
C ASP A 111 -36.82 -12.19 19.71
N ILE A 112 -37.14 -11.65 20.89
CA ILE A 112 -36.41 -11.95 22.13
C ILE A 112 -36.46 -13.44 22.52
N GLY A 113 -37.50 -14.18 22.10
CA GLY A 113 -37.64 -15.61 22.35
C GLY A 113 -36.59 -16.41 21.56
N PHE A 114 -36.40 -16.06 20.29
CA PHE A 114 -35.35 -16.60 19.45
C PHE A 114 -33.96 -16.24 19.99
N LEU A 115 -33.75 -14.97 20.37
CA LEU A 115 -32.49 -14.50 20.97
C LEU A 115 -32.13 -15.33 22.21
N LYS A 116 -33.05 -15.46 23.16
CA LYS A 116 -32.86 -16.22 24.41
C LYS A 116 -32.52 -17.68 24.14
N SER A 117 -33.27 -18.32 23.25
CA SER A 117 -33.16 -19.76 22.99
C SER A 117 -31.88 -20.11 22.22
N ASN A 118 -31.54 -19.33 21.19
CA ASN A 118 -30.46 -19.67 20.28
C ASN A 118 -29.11 -19.06 20.67
N PHE A 119 -29.10 -17.85 21.22
CA PHE A 119 -27.87 -17.09 21.52
C PHE A 119 -27.58 -16.94 23.01
N LEU A 120 -28.60 -16.80 23.87
CA LEU A 120 -28.38 -16.52 25.31
C LEU A 120 -28.52 -17.73 26.23
N THR A 121 -28.68 -18.94 25.69
CA THR A 121 -28.79 -20.18 26.47
C THR A 121 -27.72 -21.17 26.05
N THR A 122 -26.96 -21.70 27.02
CA THR A 122 -25.91 -22.70 26.77
C THR A 122 -26.15 -23.92 27.64
N THR A 123 -26.01 -25.11 27.06
CA THR A 123 -26.10 -26.37 27.80
C THR A 123 -24.69 -26.95 27.92
N SER A 124 -24.20 -27.11 29.15
CA SER A 124 -22.89 -27.72 29.42
C SER A 124 -23.02 -28.75 30.54
N LYS A 125 -22.51 -29.96 30.31
CA LYS A 125 -22.53 -31.08 31.29
C LYS A 125 -23.91 -31.36 31.90
N GLY A 126 -24.98 -31.25 31.10
CA GLY A 126 -26.36 -31.48 31.54
C GLY A 126 -27.02 -30.32 32.31
N LYS A 127 -26.33 -29.19 32.50
CA LYS A 127 -26.89 -27.97 33.11
C LYS A 127 -27.19 -26.95 32.01
N THR A 128 -28.44 -26.50 31.94
CA THR A 128 -28.86 -25.37 31.11
C THR A 128 -28.56 -24.08 31.85
N ILE A 129 -27.72 -23.23 31.24
CA ILE A 129 -27.34 -21.92 31.76
C ILE A 129 -27.96 -20.86 30.85
N ARG A 130 -28.78 -19.99 31.43
CA ARG A 130 -29.42 -18.86 30.76
C ARG A 130 -28.62 -17.60 31.06
N LYS A 131 -27.77 -17.18 30.13
CA LYS A 131 -26.83 -16.08 30.32
C LYS A 131 -27.51 -14.74 30.60
N HIS A 132 -28.68 -14.50 30.01
CA HIS A 132 -29.46 -13.29 30.27
C HIS A 132 -29.94 -13.19 31.73
N GLU A 133 -30.23 -14.32 32.39
CA GLU A 133 -30.59 -14.34 33.82
C GLU A 133 -29.36 -14.07 34.71
N GLU A 134 -28.19 -14.64 34.37
CA GLU A 134 -26.92 -14.38 35.08
C GLU A 134 -26.49 -12.91 34.97
N LEU A 135 -26.71 -12.28 33.81
CA LEU A 135 -26.40 -10.88 33.55
C LEU A 135 -27.45 -9.91 34.11
N GLY A 136 -28.57 -10.42 34.64
CA GLY A 136 -29.66 -9.59 35.16
C GLY A 136 -30.27 -8.67 34.10
N VAL A 137 -30.38 -9.13 32.85
CA VAL A 137 -30.94 -8.36 31.75
C VAL A 137 -32.44 -8.62 31.65
N SER A 138 -33.24 -7.56 31.72
CA SER A 138 -34.70 -7.62 31.59
C SER A 138 -35.14 -7.73 30.13
N ASP A 139 -36.38 -8.15 29.91
CA ASP A 139 -36.94 -8.27 28.55
C ASP A 139 -37.00 -6.93 27.82
N ALA A 140 -37.29 -5.83 28.52
CA ALA A 140 -37.25 -4.48 27.96
C ALA A 140 -35.83 -4.06 27.53
N GLU A 141 -34.81 -4.44 28.31
CA GLU A 141 -33.41 -4.20 27.94
C GLU A 141 -32.99 -5.05 26.73
N LEU A 142 -33.48 -6.30 26.63
CA LEU A 142 -33.25 -7.16 25.45
C LEU A 142 -33.92 -6.62 24.19
N GLU A 143 -35.13 -6.06 24.30
CA GLU A 143 -35.78 -5.37 23.19
C GLU A 143 -34.99 -4.12 22.76
N GLY A 144 -34.42 -3.38 23.72
CA GLY A 144 -33.50 -2.27 23.43
C GLY A 144 -32.26 -2.74 22.68
N PHE A 145 -31.59 -3.80 23.17
CA PHE A 145 -30.42 -4.39 22.51
C PHE A 145 -30.73 -4.86 21.09
N LEU A 146 -31.87 -5.53 20.87
CA LEU A 146 -32.27 -5.99 19.53
C LEU A 146 -32.44 -4.85 18.52
N LYS A 147 -32.84 -3.65 18.96
CA LYS A 147 -32.94 -2.48 18.07
C LYS A 147 -31.57 -1.97 17.62
N LEU A 148 -30.53 -2.25 18.41
CA LEU A 148 -29.15 -1.83 18.15
C LEU A 148 -28.31 -2.93 17.47
N LEU A 149 -28.85 -4.15 17.34
CA LEU A 149 -28.13 -5.31 16.82
C LEU A 149 -28.49 -5.58 15.35
N SER A 150 -27.45 -5.62 14.51
CA SER A 150 -27.53 -6.07 13.12
C SER A 150 -26.66 -7.31 12.92
N ILE A 151 -27.20 -8.33 12.24
CA ILE A 151 -26.48 -9.57 11.93
C ILE A 151 -26.54 -9.82 10.44
N ASP A 152 -25.38 -9.93 9.80
CA ASP A 152 -25.22 -10.36 8.43
C ASP A 152 -24.32 -11.60 8.37
N VAL A 153 -24.90 -12.75 8.02
CA VAL A 153 -24.17 -14.02 7.82
C VAL A 153 -23.84 -14.30 6.35
N ASN A 154 -24.18 -13.37 5.46
CA ASN A 154 -23.91 -13.40 4.03
C ASN A 154 -22.89 -12.32 3.62
N ALA A 155 -22.01 -11.91 4.53
CA ALA A 155 -21.00 -10.91 4.25
C ALA A 155 -20.07 -11.37 3.11
N ALA A 156 -19.43 -10.40 2.43
CA ALA A 156 -18.53 -10.68 1.31
C ALA A 156 -17.41 -11.67 1.68
N LYS A 157 -17.02 -12.52 0.73
CA LYS A 157 -15.84 -13.39 0.89
C LYS A 157 -14.55 -12.58 0.85
N PHE A 158 -13.47 -13.16 1.37
CA PHE A 158 -12.15 -12.54 1.47
C PHE A 158 -11.68 -11.92 0.14
N ASP A 159 -11.67 -12.68 -0.95
CA ASP A 159 -11.24 -12.19 -2.26
C ASP A 159 -12.12 -11.05 -2.84
N ASP A 160 -13.39 -10.98 -2.44
CA ASP A 160 -14.29 -9.91 -2.90
C ASP A 160 -14.03 -8.63 -2.09
N GLN A 161 -13.78 -8.74 -0.78
CA GLN A 161 -13.34 -7.59 0.03
C GLN A 161 -12.04 -7.01 -0.51
N PHE A 162 -11.06 -7.87 -0.78
CA PHE A 162 -9.79 -7.46 -1.37
C PHE A 162 -10.00 -6.66 -2.66
N ARG A 163 -10.83 -7.15 -3.59
CA ARG A 163 -11.15 -6.42 -4.83
C ARG A 163 -11.79 -5.07 -4.57
N SER A 164 -12.76 -4.98 -3.64
CA SER A 164 -13.38 -3.71 -3.27
C SER A 164 -12.40 -2.71 -2.64
N ILE A 165 -11.39 -3.18 -1.90
CA ILE A 165 -10.33 -2.31 -1.38
C ILE A 165 -9.51 -1.75 -2.54
N ILE A 166 -9.10 -2.58 -3.50
CA ILE A 166 -8.31 -2.11 -4.64
C ILE A 166 -9.08 -1.08 -5.46
N GLU A 167 -10.37 -1.31 -5.70
CA GLU A 167 -11.25 -0.34 -6.37
C GLU A 167 -11.33 0.98 -5.59
N SER A 168 -11.58 0.91 -4.27
CA SER A 168 -11.68 2.11 -3.41
C SER A 168 -10.37 2.91 -3.35
N LEU A 169 -9.22 2.23 -3.28
CA LEU A 169 -7.90 2.87 -3.28
C LEU A 169 -7.55 3.46 -4.65
N ALA A 170 -7.92 2.78 -5.73
CA ALA A 170 -7.71 3.29 -7.09
C ALA A 170 -8.51 4.58 -7.33
N GLU A 171 -9.73 4.65 -6.79
CA GLU A 171 -10.56 5.85 -6.81
C GLU A 171 -10.00 6.97 -5.92
N GLU A 172 -9.64 6.67 -4.66
CA GLU A 172 -9.11 7.67 -3.71
C GLU A 172 -7.82 8.34 -4.21
N PHE A 173 -6.93 7.58 -4.85
CA PHE A 173 -5.61 8.07 -5.30
C PHE A 173 -5.53 8.32 -6.82
N GLU A 174 -6.65 8.23 -7.53
CA GLU A 174 -6.74 8.39 -9.00
C GLU A 174 -5.65 7.58 -9.74
N CYS A 175 -5.44 6.32 -9.33
CA CYS A 175 -4.33 5.50 -9.81
C CYS A 175 -4.79 4.21 -10.50
N SER A 176 -3.87 3.51 -11.16
CA SER A 176 -4.19 2.20 -11.75
C SER A 176 -4.45 1.16 -10.66
N PRO A 177 -5.24 0.09 -10.93
CA PRO A 177 -5.42 -1.02 -9.99
C PRO A 177 -4.11 -1.65 -9.54
N PHE A 178 -3.09 -1.63 -10.41
CA PHE A 178 -1.73 -2.04 -10.07
C PHE A 178 -1.15 -1.14 -8.98
N VAL A 179 -1.27 0.18 -9.10
CA VAL A 179 -0.74 1.09 -8.07
C VAL A 179 -1.51 0.92 -6.75
N ALA A 180 -2.83 0.76 -6.82
CA ALA A 180 -3.68 0.52 -5.66
C ALA A 180 -3.32 -0.77 -4.91
N GLU A 181 -3.19 -1.89 -5.63
CA GLU A 181 -2.85 -3.18 -5.04
C GLU A 181 -1.42 -3.23 -4.51
N PHE A 182 -0.46 -2.76 -5.29
CA PHE A 182 0.95 -3.02 -4.98
C PHE A 182 1.56 -1.97 -4.05
N PHE A 183 0.95 -0.78 -3.92
CA PHE A 183 1.49 0.28 -3.08
C PHE A 183 0.54 0.69 -1.95
N TYR A 184 -0.70 1.09 -2.29
CA TYR A 184 -1.61 1.63 -1.30
C TYR A 184 -2.19 0.57 -0.37
N TYR A 185 -2.55 -0.60 -0.90
CA TYR A 185 -3.07 -1.70 -0.07
C TYR A 185 -2.01 -2.22 0.91
N ASN A 186 -0.75 -2.36 0.49
CA ASN A 186 0.33 -2.78 1.38
C ASN A 186 0.59 -1.75 2.49
N SER A 187 0.57 -0.46 2.14
CA SER A 187 0.70 0.63 3.12
C SER A 187 -0.47 0.65 4.10
N ALA A 188 -1.69 0.44 3.63
CA ALA A 188 -2.88 0.28 4.43
C ALA A 188 -2.77 -0.89 5.40
N LEU A 189 -2.43 -2.07 4.91
CA LEU A 189 -2.27 -3.27 5.73
C LEU A 189 -1.21 -3.08 6.83
N ARG A 190 -0.08 -2.43 6.52
CA ARG A 190 0.95 -2.08 7.50
C ARG A 190 0.39 -1.17 8.60
N VAL A 191 -0.31 -0.10 8.23
CA VAL A 191 -0.92 0.84 9.18
C VAL A 191 -1.92 0.13 10.10
N ILE A 192 -2.79 -0.71 9.54
CA ILE A 192 -3.77 -1.49 10.32
C ILE A 192 -3.08 -2.45 11.27
N LYS A 193 -2.06 -3.18 10.81
CA LYS A 193 -1.29 -4.10 11.64
C LYS A 193 -0.61 -3.37 12.80
N GLU A 194 0.02 -2.23 12.55
CA GLU A 194 0.65 -1.40 13.59
C GLU A 194 -0.39 -1.03 14.66
N LEU A 195 -1.54 -0.50 14.26
CA LEU A 195 -2.63 -0.13 15.16
C LEU A 195 -3.17 -1.34 15.95
N ALA A 196 -3.43 -2.47 15.30
CA ALA A 196 -3.95 -3.68 15.96
C ALA A 196 -2.98 -4.25 17.01
N THR A 197 -1.67 -4.04 16.85
CA THR A 197 -0.64 -4.51 17.79
C THR A 197 -0.27 -3.52 18.88
N GLU A 198 -0.87 -2.32 18.89
CA GLU A 198 -0.58 -1.33 19.92
C GLU A 198 -1.06 -1.78 21.30
N SER A 199 -0.30 -1.43 22.34
CA SER A 199 -0.58 -1.88 23.71
C SER A 199 -1.73 -1.12 24.39
N GLU A 200 -1.96 0.13 24.00
CA GLU A 200 -3.00 1.01 24.54
C GLU A 200 -4.15 1.15 23.53
N GLU A 201 -5.39 0.81 23.93
CA GLU A 201 -6.59 0.92 23.07
C GLU A 201 -6.78 2.32 22.47
N ALA A 202 -6.49 3.38 23.25
CA ALA A 202 -6.59 4.76 22.79
C ALA A 202 -5.65 5.10 21.60
N ARG A 203 -4.61 4.29 21.37
CA ARG A 203 -3.68 4.43 20.23
C ARG A 203 -4.05 3.55 19.04
N ARG A 204 -5.09 2.73 19.15
CA ARG A 204 -5.62 1.90 18.06
C ARG A 204 -6.65 2.63 17.19
N VAL A 205 -6.82 3.93 17.40
CA VAL A 205 -7.80 4.78 16.71
C VAL A 205 -7.13 5.57 15.61
N ILE A 206 -7.74 5.59 14.42
CA ILE A 206 -7.28 6.42 13.31
C ILE A 206 -8.44 7.10 12.59
N THR A 207 -8.30 8.39 12.29
CA THR A 207 -9.28 9.10 11.45
C THR A 207 -9.07 8.78 9.97
N ARG A 208 -10.13 8.90 9.16
CA ARG A 208 -10.03 8.75 7.70
C ARG A 208 -8.89 9.59 7.12
N LYS A 209 -8.85 10.88 7.47
CA LYS A 209 -7.82 11.82 7.00
C LYS A 209 -6.41 11.40 7.40
N ALA A 210 -6.22 10.95 8.65
CA ALA A 210 -4.92 10.50 9.11
C ALA A 210 -4.49 9.19 8.41
N PHE A 211 -5.44 8.28 8.18
CA PHE A 211 -5.19 7.03 7.47
C PHE A 211 -4.75 7.28 6.03
N VAL A 212 -5.55 8.01 5.24
CA VAL A 212 -5.21 8.36 3.85
C VAL A 212 -3.82 9.01 3.78
N LYS A 213 -3.53 9.96 4.67
CA LYS A 213 -2.20 10.59 4.74
C LYS A 213 -1.06 9.62 5.08
N ARG A 214 -1.30 8.62 5.94
CA ARG A 214 -0.27 7.64 6.33
C ARG A 214 0.00 6.60 5.25
N ILE A 215 -1.00 6.28 4.44
CA ILE A 215 -0.88 5.31 3.33
C ILE A 215 -0.46 6.00 2.01
N ASP A 216 -0.60 7.31 1.92
CA ASP A 216 -0.05 8.17 0.86
C ASP A 216 1.48 8.27 0.99
N THR A 217 2.14 7.11 0.94
CA THR A 217 3.59 7.03 0.81
C THR A 217 3.92 7.01 -0.67
N SER A 218 3.88 8.18 -1.31
CA SER A 218 4.40 8.43 -2.66
C SER A 218 5.92 8.17 -2.82
N SER A 219 6.55 7.55 -1.81
CA SER A 219 7.89 6.96 -1.82
C SER A 219 7.78 5.47 -1.46
N TYR A 220 7.99 4.63 -2.46
CA TYR A 220 7.59 3.22 -2.53
C TYR A 220 8.47 2.26 -1.72
N LEU A 221 7.88 1.48 -0.82
CA LEU A 221 8.58 0.41 -0.10
C LEU A 221 8.60 -0.91 -0.89
N PHE A 222 9.77 -1.55 -0.87
CA PHE A 222 10.07 -2.91 -1.30
C PHE A 222 9.65 -3.90 -0.21
N ASP A 223 8.72 -4.81 -0.50
CA ASP A 223 8.39 -5.90 0.39
C ASP A 223 8.97 -7.24 -0.11
N GLU A 224 10.01 -7.73 0.56
CA GLU A 224 10.68 -9.02 0.30
C GLU A 224 9.69 -10.20 0.30
N TRP A 225 8.65 -10.12 1.13
CA TRP A 225 7.62 -11.16 1.25
C TRP A 225 6.77 -11.30 -0.03
N PHE A 226 6.52 -10.19 -0.72
CA PHE A 226 5.63 -10.16 -1.88
C PHE A 226 6.30 -10.75 -3.13
N ILE A 227 7.61 -10.56 -3.28
CA ILE A 227 8.34 -11.13 -4.40
C ILE A 227 8.44 -12.66 -4.30
N ALA A 228 8.50 -13.18 -3.08
CA ALA A 228 8.40 -14.62 -2.85
C ALA A 228 7.06 -15.20 -3.33
N LYS A 229 5.99 -14.39 -3.40
CA LYS A 229 4.63 -14.81 -3.81
C LYS A 229 4.36 -14.64 -5.32
N LEU A 230 4.81 -13.54 -5.93
CA LEU A 230 4.51 -13.22 -7.35
C LEU A 230 5.62 -13.66 -8.33
N GLY A 231 6.87 -13.71 -7.85
CA GLY A 231 8.07 -13.88 -8.67
C GLY A 231 8.61 -12.55 -9.22
N MET A 232 9.92 -12.32 -9.05
CA MET A 232 10.66 -11.10 -9.46
C MET A 232 10.37 -10.68 -10.91
N ASP A 233 10.34 -11.65 -11.83
CA ASP A 233 10.24 -11.37 -13.26
C ASP A 233 8.86 -10.80 -13.65
N LYS A 234 7.78 -11.26 -13.00
CA LYS A 234 6.44 -10.71 -13.23
C LYS A 234 6.33 -9.30 -12.68
N TYR A 235 6.88 -9.05 -11.50
CA TYR A 235 6.91 -7.72 -10.89
C TYR A 235 7.65 -6.70 -11.78
N TYR A 236 8.87 -7.03 -12.23
CA TYR A 236 9.63 -6.14 -13.12
C TYR A 236 8.97 -5.94 -14.47
N LEU A 237 8.28 -6.96 -15.01
CA LEU A 237 7.52 -6.84 -16.25
C LEU A 237 6.36 -5.83 -16.12
N GLU A 238 5.62 -5.86 -15.01
CA GLU A 238 4.53 -4.90 -14.78
C GLU A 238 5.06 -3.49 -14.53
N LEU A 239 6.16 -3.32 -13.77
CA LEU A 239 6.82 -2.00 -13.66
C LEU A 239 7.26 -1.44 -15.02
N ARG A 240 7.82 -2.30 -15.88
CA ARG A 240 8.15 -1.91 -17.25
C ARG A 240 6.92 -1.45 -18.02
N LYS A 241 5.80 -2.18 -17.90
CA LYS A 241 4.56 -1.86 -18.61
C LYS A 241 4.01 -0.50 -18.20
N GLU A 242 4.02 -0.20 -16.92
CA GLU A 242 3.43 1.03 -16.39
C GLU A 242 4.32 2.25 -16.68
N PHE A 243 5.62 2.17 -16.37
CA PHE A 243 6.49 3.35 -16.35
C PHE A 243 7.38 3.49 -17.59
N PHE A 244 7.59 2.41 -18.36
CA PHE A 244 8.62 2.36 -19.41
C PHE A 244 8.13 1.81 -20.77
N ALA A 245 6.85 1.46 -20.93
CA ALA A 245 6.31 0.80 -22.12
C ALA A 245 6.19 1.66 -23.39
N SER A 246 6.81 2.83 -23.44
CA SER A 246 6.78 3.71 -24.60
C SER A 246 7.68 3.16 -25.74
N GLY A 247 7.31 2.01 -26.31
CA GLY A 247 8.14 1.22 -27.23
C GLY A 247 8.45 1.87 -28.60
N VAL A 248 7.91 3.05 -28.92
CA VAL A 248 8.17 3.72 -30.22
C VAL A 248 8.26 5.25 -30.10
N ASN A 249 7.54 5.87 -29.16
CA ASN A 249 7.42 7.32 -29.08
C ASN A 249 7.78 7.90 -27.70
N VAL A 250 9.03 7.68 -27.28
CA VAL A 250 9.60 8.33 -26.10
C VAL A 250 9.50 9.86 -26.27
N SER A 251 8.85 10.52 -25.31
CA SER A 251 8.60 11.97 -25.32
C SER A 251 9.89 12.76 -25.02
N PRO A 252 10.07 13.97 -25.59
CA PRO A 252 11.25 14.81 -25.39
C PRO A 252 11.19 15.60 -24.08
N VAL A 253 11.01 14.90 -22.96
CA VAL A 253 11.06 15.47 -21.60
C VAL A 253 12.45 15.30 -21.01
N GLU A 254 12.79 16.13 -20.02
CA GLU A 254 14.08 16.03 -19.35
C GLU A 254 14.01 14.88 -18.33
N ARG A 255 14.61 13.73 -18.69
CA ARG A 255 14.63 12.52 -17.86
C ARG A 255 15.92 12.37 -17.10
N LEU A 256 15.84 12.22 -15.78
CA LEU A 256 16.96 11.84 -14.92
C LEU A 256 16.76 10.41 -14.40
N PHE A 257 17.77 9.57 -14.58
CA PHE A 257 17.88 8.29 -13.91
C PHE A 257 18.82 8.43 -12.72
N ILE A 258 18.32 8.26 -11.50
CA ILE A 258 19.15 8.20 -10.29
C ILE A 258 19.36 6.73 -9.97
N ILE A 259 20.60 6.26 -9.91
CA ILE A 259 20.90 4.84 -9.72
C ILE A 259 21.82 4.69 -8.51
N HIS A 260 21.30 4.07 -7.45
CA HIS A 260 22.10 3.74 -6.28
C HIS A 260 22.88 2.45 -6.52
N LEU A 261 24.19 2.55 -6.40
CA LEU A 261 25.08 1.41 -6.55
C LEU A 261 25.31 0.79 -5.18
N ALA A 262 24.95 -0.49 -5.04
CA ALA A 262 25.20 -1.24 -3.82
C ALA A 262 26.71 -1.48 -3.66
N GLY A 263 27.34 -0.80 -2.70
CA GLY A 263 28.81 -0.68 -2.61
C GLY A 263 29.60 -1.98 -2.47
N ARG A 264 28.97 -3.14 -2.20
CA ARG A 264 29.64 -4.45 -2.11
C ARG A 264 29.54 -5.32 -3.38
N SER A 265 28.67 -4.98 -4.33
CA SER A 265 28.46 -5.73 -5.59
C SER A 265 28.70 -4.89 -6.84
N TYR A 266 29.43 -3.78 -6.71
CA TYR A 266 29.72 -2.90 -7.84
C TYR A 266 30.51 -3.62 -8.94
N SER A 267 30.01 -3.52 -10.17
CA SER A 267 30.64 -4.00 -11.38
C SER A 267 30.61 -2.89 -12.43
N ARG A 268 31.79 -2.36 -12.77
CA ARG A 268 31.93 -1.31 -13.78
C ARG A 268 31.34 -1.73 -15.13
N SER A 269 31.53 -2.99 -15.53
CA SER A 269 30.99 -3.51 -16.79
C SER A 269 29.46 -3.50 -16.80
N THR A 270 28.82 -3.87 -15.69
CA THR A 270 27.36 -3.86 -15.55
C THR A 270 26.80 -2.44 -15.60
N VAL A 271 27.41 -1.51 -14.85
CA VAL A 271 26.99 -0.10 -14.86
C VAL A 271 27.18 0.53 -16.24
N LYS A 272 28.31 0.27 -16.91
CA LYS A 272 28.57 0.72 -18.28
C LYS A 272 27.50 0.19 -19.25
N MET A 273 27.14 -1.09 -19.17
CA MET A 273 26.05 -1.66 -19.98
C MET A 273 24.70 -1.00 -19.69
N LEU A 274 24.39 -0.71 -18.43
CA LEU A 274 23.17 -0.03 -18.03
C LEU A 274 23.11 1.40 -18.59
N LEU A 275 24.19 2.18 -18.48
CA LEU A 275 24.30 3.52 -19.07
C LEU A 275 24.11 3.51 -20.59
N LYS A 276 24.68 2.53 -21.28
CA LYS A 276 24.47 2.32 -22.72
C LYS A 276 23.03 1.96 -23.05
N THR A 277 22.38 1.12 -22.24
CA THR A 277 20.95 0.79 -22.39
C THR A 277 20.07 2.02 -22.23
N ILE A 278 20.32 2.83 -21.19
CA ILE A 278 19.60 4.08 -20.94
C ILE A 278 19.81 5.05 -22.11
N SER A 279 21.05 5.26 -22.54
CA SER A 279 21.36 6.10 -23.70
C SER A 279 20.64 5.63 -24.97
N ARG A 280 20.66 4.33 -25.28
CA ARG A 280 20.01 3.76 -26.47
C ARG A 280 18.47 3.90 -26.42
N LYS A 281 17.85 3.67 -25.27
CA LYS A 281 16.39 3.66 -25.11
C LYS A 281 15.80 5.07 -25.00
N TYR A 282 16.52 6.00 -24.38
CA TYR A 282 15.99 7.31 -24.00
C TYR A 282 16.70 8.49 -24.68
N SER A 283 17.48 8.24 -25.74
CA SER A 283 18.02 9.29 -26.62
C SER A 283 17.40 9.24 -28.02
N LYS A 284 17.07 10.40 -28.55
CA LYS A 284 16.71 10.62 -29.96
C LYS A 284 17.58 11.74 -30.51
N LEU A 285 18.52 11.40 -31.38
CA LEU A 285 19.55 12.30 -31.90
C LEU A 285 19.44 12.54 -33.42
N SER A 286 18.41 12.00 -34.08
CA SER A 286 18.32 12.05 -35.54
C SER A 286 18.07 13.47 -36.03
N LYS A 287 18.61 13.82 -37.20
CA LYS A 287 18.28 15.10 -37.88
C LYS A 287 16.79 15.22 -38.22
N ARG A 288 16.08 14.09 -38.29
CA ARG A 288 14.64 14.04 -38.57
C ARG A 288 13.79 14.30 -37.33
N ASP A 289 14.37 14.26 -36.14
CA ASP A 289 13.66 14.53 -34.89
C ASP A 289 13.56 16.05 -34.69
N ALA A 290 12.33 16.58 -34.63
CA ALA A 290 12.11 18.01 -34.42
C ALA A 290 12.63 18.52 -33.06
N LYS A 291 12.75 17.62 -32.07
CA LYS A 291 13.22 17.92 -30.71
C LYS A 291 14.17 16.80 -30.26
N PRO A 292 15.45 16.82 -30.64
CA PRO A 292 16.41 15.85 -30.16
C PRO A 292 16.60 15.95 -28.64
N PHE A 293 16.72 14.82 -27.97
CA PHE A 293 16.89 14.74 -26.51
C PHE A 293 17.76 13.56 -26.13
N SER A 294 18.24 13.57 -24.88
CA SER A 294 19.01 12.48 -24.29
C SER A 294 18.82 12.48 -22.77
N PRO A 295 19.04 11.34 -22.08
CA PRO A 295 18.78 11.23 -20.67
C PRO A 295 19.95 11.79 -19.84
N TYR A 296 19.63 12.18 -18.62
CA TYR A 296 20.58 12.47 -17.55
C TYR A 296 20.68 11.26 -16.64
N VAL A 297 21.85 11.02 -16.08
CA VAL A 297 22.08 9.96 -15.10
C VAL A 297 22.91 10.51 -13.93
N LEU A 298 22.50 10.15 -12.73
CA LEU A 298 23.26 10.34 -11.50
C LEU A 298 23.53 8.96 -10.88
N LEU A 299 24.80 8.64 -10.65
CA LEU A 299 25.21 7.43 -9.96
C LEU A 299 25.48 7.77 -8.49
N VAL A 300 24.69 7.19 -7.58
CA VAL A 300 24.83 7.40 -6.14
C VAL A 300 25.69 6.28 -5.55
N GLY A 301 26.65 6.64 -4.69
CA GLY A 301 27.55 5.68 -4.03
C GLY A 301 28.79 5.27 -4.84
N ILE A 302 29.09 5.94 -5.96
CA ILE A 302 30.34 5.77 -6.71
C ILE A 302 31.43 6.72 -6.20
N GLY A 303 32.66 6.22 -6.04
CA GLY A 303 33.81 7.08 -5.72
C GLY A 303 34.25 7.92 -6.92
N GLU A 304 34.82 9.11 -6.69
CA GLU A 304 35.21 10.04 -7.76
C GLU A 304 36.20 9.42 -8.75
N SER A 305 37.25 8.74 -8.25
CA SER A 305 38.24 8.07 -9.10
C SER A 305 37.60 6.98 -9.98
N GLU A 306 36.59 6.30 -9.44
CA GLU A 306 35.87 5.23 -10.14
C GLU A 306 34.95 5.81 -11.20
N LEU A 307 34.26 6.92 -10.91
CA LEU A 307 33.46 7.65 -11.88
C LEU A 307 34.32 8.18 -13.04
N VAL A 308 35.52 8.68 -12.77
CA VAL A 308 36.49 9.08 -13.80
C VAL A 308 36.90 7.88 -14.65
N GLY A 309 37.21 6.74 -14.04
CA GLY A 309 37.51 5.50 -14.77
C GLY A 309 36.37 5.04 -15.68
N LEU A 310 35.13 5.09 -15.18
CA LEU A 310 33.93 4.77 -15.96
C LEU A 310 33.74 5.74 -17.14
N LYS A 311 33.90 7.05 -16.92
CA LYS A 311 33.85 8.07 -17.98
C LYS A 311 34.92 7.82 -19.04
N GLN A 312 36.12 7.43 -18.64
CA GLN A 312 37.20 7.09 -19.57
C GLN A 312 36.85 5.86 -20.44
N GLU A 313 36.26 4.81 -19.86
CA GLU A 313 35.82 3.64 -20.64
C GLU A 313 34.68 3.98 -21.61
N LEU A 314 33.72 4.81 -21.18
CA LEU A 314 32.65 5.29 -22.06
C LEU A 314 33.22 6.09 -23.23
N HIS A 315 34.21 6.96 -22.96
CA HIS A 315 34.91 7.72 -23.99
C HIS A 315 35.67 6.82 -24.97
N ASN A 316 36.41 5.84 -24.46
CA ASN A 316 37.15 4.87 -25.29
C ASN A 316 36.23 4.02 -26.19
N GLU A 317 34.94 3.92 -25.84
CA GLU A 317 33.91 3.20 -26.58
C GLU A 317 32.98 4.15 -27.37
N ASP A 318 33.44 5.37 -27.66
CA ASP A 318 32.78 6.39 -28.48
C ASP A 318 31.39 6.83 -27.98
N VAL A 319 31.11 6.69 -26.69
CA VAL A 319 29.87 7.19 -26.10
C VAL A 319 29.93 8.72 -25.99
N LEU A 320 29.07 9.40 -26.72
CA LEU A 320 28.97 10.87 -26.72
C LEU A 320 28.28 11.36 -25.44
N PHE A 321 29.03 11.65 -24.37
CA PHE A 321 28.47 12.18 -23.13
C PHE A 321 28.99 13.59 -22.78
N VAL A 322 28.28 14.26 -21.87
CA VAL A 322 28.72 15.49 -21.19
C VAL A 322 28.47 15.39 -19.70
N ASP A 323 29.21 16.16 -18.91
CA ASP A 323 29.09 16.19 -17.45
C ASP A 323 29.04 17.61 -16.85
N GLY A 324 28.97 18.65 -17.69
CA GLY A 324 28.84 20.05 -17.26
C GLY A 324 30.16 20.75 -16.94
N TYR A 325 31.31 20.13 -17.25
CA TYR A 325 32.64 20.70 -17.09
C TYR A 325 33.31 20.90 -18.46
N ASP A 326 33.24 22.10 -19.03
CA ASP A 326 33.67 22.36 -20.42
C ASP A 326 35.17 22.21 -20.68
N PHE A 327 35.99 22.32 -19.64
CA PHE A 327 37.44 22.18 -19.70
C PHE A 327 38.00 21.70 -18.36
N LYS A 328 39.27 21.26 -18.38
CA LYS A 328 39.95 20.76 -17.17
C LYS A 328 40.03 21.87 -16.10
N GLY A 329 39.38 21.63 -14.96
CA GLY A 329 39.33 22.57 -13.85
C GLY A 329 38.23 23.64 -13.97
N ALA A 330 37.30 23.52 -14.93
CA ALA A 330 36.11 24.36 -14.99
C ALA A 330 35.24 24.21 -13.74
N GLN A 331 34.42 25.22 -13.46
CA GLN A 331 33.28 25.06 -12.55
C GLN A 331 32.13 24.36 -13.28
N PHE A 332 31.26 23.69 -12.52
CA PHE A 332 30.06 23.10 -13.08
C PHE A 332 29.14 24.16 -13.71
N ASP A 333 28.69 23.91 -14.94
CA ASP A 333 27.71 24.74 -15.62
C ASP A 333 26.47 23.92 -16.02
N ALA A 334 25.33 24.29 -15.44
CA ALA A 334 24.03 23.73 -15.77
C ALA A 334 23.65 23.98 -17.24
N GLY A 335 24.10 25.09 -17.84
CA GLY A 335 23.90 25.40 -19.25
C GLY A 335 24.67 24.45 -20.17
N SER A 336 25.94 24.18 -19.86
CA SER A 336 26.78 23.22 -20.58
C SER A 336 26.16 21.82 -20.60
N ILE A 337 25.81 21.26 -19.43
CA ILE A 337 25.26 19.89 -19.39
C ILE A 337 23.90 19.81 -20.08
N SER A 338 23.07 20.86 -19.98
CA SER A 338 21.73 20.91 -20.58
C SER A 338 21.68 21.33 -22.04
N ARG A 339 22.84 21.52 -22.69
CA ARG A 339 22.92 21.87 -24.11
C ARG A 339 22.11 20.91 -24.97
N ARG A 340 21.53 21.45 -26.04
CA ARG A 340 20.65 20.68 -26.93
C ARG A 340 21.39 19.47 -27.51
N ALA A 341 20.71 18.33 -27.50
CA ALA A 341 21.21 17.14 -28.16
C ALA A 341 21.17 17.31 -29.68
N SER A 342 22.05 16.62 -30.38
CA SER A 342 22.15 16.63 -31.83
C SER A 342 22.77 15.31 -32.32
N VAL A 343 22.96 15.16 -33.63
CA VAL A 343 23.72 14.02 -34.20
C VAL A 343 25.14 13.95 -33.63
N ALA A 344 25.74 15.08 -33.27
CA ALA A 344 27.04 15.15 -32.62
C ALA A 344 26.98 14.94 -31.09
N GLY A 345 25.81 14.60 -30.55
CA GLY A 345 25.56 14.40 -29.13
C GLY A 345 25.07 15.67 -28.40
N PRO A 346 25.01 15.62 -27.05
CA PRO A 346 25.27 14.43 -26.23
C PRO A 346 24.18 13.36 -26.35
N ALA A 347 24.59 12.09 -26.35
CA ALA A 347 23.74 10.90 -26.22
C ALA A 347 23.49 10.49 -24.77
N LEU A 348 24.23 11.05 -23.82
CA LEU A 348 24.10 10.79 -22.39
C LEU A 348 24.61 12.01 -21.61
N ARG A 349 24.01 12.32 -20.46
CA ARG A 349 24.47 13.39 -19.56
C ARG A 349 24.72 12.80 -18.18
N LEU A 350 25.91 13.03 -17.62
CA LEU A 350 26.33 12.40 -16.36
C LEU A 350 26.59 13.46 -15.30
N PHE A 351 25.79 13.48 -14.23
CA PHE A 351 26.06 14.31 -13.07
C PHE A 351 27.15 13.67 -12.20
N CYS A 352 27.98 14.49 -11.56
CA CYS A 352 28.98 14.02 -10.61
C CYS A 352 28.40 13.89 -9.20
N ASN A 353 27.39 14.68 -8.85
CA ASN A 353 26.75 14.65 -7.53
C ASN A 353 25.28 15.14 -7.57
N LEU A 354 24.58 14.93 -6.44
CA LEU A 354 23.18 15.28 -6.30
C LEU A 354 22.92 16.79 -6.38
N THR A 355 23.84 17.63 -5.88
CA THR A 355 23.72 19.09 -5.90
C THR A 355 23.66 19.62 -7.33
N GLU A 356 24.55 19.14 -8.21
CA GLU A 356 24.57 19.48 -9.64
C GLU A 356 23.28 19.06 -10.36
N ALA A 357 22.78 17.87 -10.05
CA ALA A 357 21.53 17.35 -10.61
C ALA A 357 20.34 18.22 -10.18
N ARG A 358 20.24 18.53 -8.89
CA ARG A 358 19.18 19.37 -8.31
C ARG A 358 19.20 20.78 -8.90
N GLN A 359 20.38 21.42 -8.94
CA GLN A 359 20.55 22.75 -9.54
C GLN A 359 20.10 22.78 -11.00
N THR A 360 20.49 21.79 -11.81
CA THR A 360 20.14 21.72 -13.23
C THR A 360 18.64 21.50 -13.42
N PHE A 361 18.04 20.56 -12.71
CA PHE A 361 16.63 20.20 -12.91
C PHE A 361 15.66 21.29 -12.43
N LEU A 362 16.02 22.03 -11.38
CA LEU A 362 15.27 23.21 -10.93
C LEU A 362 15.35 24.38 -11.93
N SER A 363 16.37 24.42 -12.80
CA SER A 363 16.49 25.47 -13.82
C SER A 363 15.56 25.26 -15.03
N PHE A 364 15.04 24.04 -15.22
CA PHE A 364 14.21 23.71 -16.38
C PHE A 364 12.78 24.20 -16.22
N ARG A 365 12.24 24.76 -17.30
CA ARG A 365 10.83 25.22 -17.40
C ARG A 365 9.91 24.26 -18.16
N ARG A 366 10.39 23.05 -18.44
CA ARG A 366 9.72 22.01 -19.25
C ARG A 366 9.48 20.77 -18.40
N SER A 367 8.61 19.86 -18.83
CA SER A 367 8.33 18.63 -18.09
C SER A 367 9.62 17.88 -17.73
N ARG A 368 9.72 17.49 -16.46
CA ARG A 368 10.86 16.79 -15.87
C ARG A 368 10.34 15.49 -15.27
N GLU A 369 11.05 14.42 -15.55
CA GLU A 369 10.77 13.10 -14.99
C GLU A 369 12.05 12.58 -14.34
N ILE A 370 11.94 12.14 -13.09
CA ILE A 370 13.02 11.49 -12.36
C ILE A 370 12.60 10.05 -12.09
N TYR A 371 13.43 9.12 -12.53
CA TYR A 371 13.33 7.70 -12.20
C TYR A 371 14.48 7.35 -11.28
N GLU A 372 14.19 7.17 -10.00
CA GLU A 372 15.18 6.79 -9.01
C GLU A 372 15.13 5.28 -8.75
N PHE A 373 16.26 4.60 -8.80
CA PHE A 373 16.43 3.20 -8.46
C PHE A 373 17.32 3.09 -7.23
N TYR A 374 16.73 2.72 -6.10
CA TYR A 374 17.42 2.75 -4.80
C TYR A 374 17.36 1.41 -4.08
N SER A 375 18.31 1.13 -3.18
CA SER A 375 18.35 -0.13 -2.43
C SER A 375 17.84 0.01 -1.01
N SER A 376 18.31 1.03 -0.28
CA SER A 376 17.92 1.30 1.11
C SER A 376 17.10 2.58 1.24
N GLU A 377 17.70 3.73 1.00
CA GLU A 377 17.08 5.05 1.18
C GLU A 377 17.15 5.84 -0.13
N PRO A 378 16.05 6.45 -0.57
CA PRO A 378 16.06 7.33 -1.73
C PRO A 378 16.74 8.67 -1.41
N VAL A 379 17.07 9.43 -2.45
CA VAL A 379 17.52 10.80 -2.29
C VAL A 379 16.35 11.71 -1.89
N GLU A 380 16.69 12.76 -1.16
CA GLU A 380 15.75 13.83 -0.86
C GLU A 380 15.10 14.39 -2.13
N ASP A 381 13.82 14.76 -2.01
CA ASP A 381 13.08 15.34 -3.11
C ASP A 381 13.75 16.61 -3.65
N PHE A 382 13.51 16.89 -4.93
CA PHE A 382 14.06 18.08 -5.58
C PHE A 382 13.25 19.33 -5.21
N GLY A 383 12.05 19.18 -4.63
CA GLY A 383 11.27 20.26 -4.03
C GLY A 383 10.45 21.08 -5.04
N ASP A 384 10.23 20.56 -6.25
CA ASP A 384 9.39 21.17 -7.28
C ASP A 384 8.27 20.21 -7.66
N VAL A 385 7.02 20.60 -7.36
CA VAL A 385 5.79 19.82 -7.64
C VAL A 385 5.60 19.51 -9.12
N ALA A 386 6.27 20.23 -10.02
CA ALA A 386 6.21 19.99 -11.46
C ALA A 386 7.25 18.98 -11.95
N ILE A 387 8.00 18.34 -11.04
CA ILE A 387 8.86 17.19 -11.29
C ILE A 387 8.09 15.92 -10.94
N ASN A 388 7.87 15.04 -11.92
CA ASN A 388 7.38 13.71 -11.61
C ASN A 388 8.55 12.84 -11.14
N HIS A 389 8.63 12.58 -9.83
CA HIS A 389 9.70 11.79 -9.23
C HIS A 389 9.19 10.41 -8.83
N THR A 390 9.41 9.43 -9.72
CA THR A 390 9.07 8.03 -9.48
C THR A 390 10.27 7.28 -8.92
N ARG A 391 10.07 6.58 -7.81
CA ARG A 391 11.13 5.83 -7.11
C ARG A 391 10.87 4.33 -7.19
N PHE A 392 11.88 3.54 -7.50
CA PHE A 392 11.83 2.10 -7.58
C PHE A 392 12.84 1.54 -6.60
N GLN A 393 12.36 0.86 -5.58
CA GLN A 393 13.27 0.15 -4.70
C GLN A 393 13.66 -1.18 -5.35
N VAL A 394 14.94 -1.33 -5.68
CA VAL A 394 15.52 -2.48 -6.37
C VAL A 394 16.71 -2.97 -5.55
N PRO A 395 16.70 -4.21 -5.03
CA PRO A 395 17.78 -4.74 -4.18
C PRO A 395 19.12 -4.78 -4.89
N LYS A 396 19.06 -4.99 -6.20
CA LYS A 396 20.19 -5.23 -7.10
C LYS A 396 20.06 -4.30 -8.28
N TYR A 397 20.95 -3.33 -8.41
CA TYR A 397 20.94 -2.40 -9.54
C TYR A 397 21.09 -3.12 -10.89
N GLU A 398 21.60 -4.36 -10.89
CA GLU A 398 21.69 -5.22 -12.07
C GLU A 398 20.30 -5.55 -12.67
N ASP A 399 19.26 -5.60 -11.83
CA ASP A 399 17.89 -5.88 -12.25
C ASP A 399 17.21 -4.67 -12.90
N ILE A 400 17.80 -3.46 -12.83
CA ILE A 400 17.22 -2.25 -13.47
C ILE A 400 16.97 -2.48 -14.97
N ASN A 401 17.85 -3.23 -15.66
CA ASN A 401 17.66 -3.59 -17.06
C ASN A 401 16.39 -4.42 -17.34
N LYS A 402 15.85 -5.11 -16.34
CA LYS A 402 14.58 -5.85 -16.44
C LYS A 402 13.37 -4.93 -16.27
N ILE A 403 13.56 -3.78 -15.65
CA ILE A 403 12.52 -2.78 -15.40
C ILE A 403 12.44 -1.77 -16.56
N ILE A 404 13.57 -1.23 -17.01
CA ILE A 404 13.62 -0.24 -18.10
C ILE A 404 13.52 -0.85 -19.49
#